data_AF-A0A928J971-F1
#
_entry.id   AF-A0A928J971-F1
#
_cell.length_a   1.000
_cell.length_b   1.000
_cell.length_c   1.000
_cell.angle_alpha   90.00
_cell.angle_beta   90.00
_cell.angle_gamma   90.00
#
_symmetry.space_group_name_H-M   'P 1'
#
loop_
_entity.id
_entity.type
_entity.pdbx_description
1 polymer ?
#
loop_
_entity_poly.entity_id
_entity_poly.type
_entity_poly.pdbx_seq_one_letter_code
_entity_poly.pdbx_strand_id
1 'polypeptide(L)'
;MTKIMFVCYGNICRSPSAEIIFRDMVKKRSIEGDFVIASSATSTEEIWNGVGNPMYPPMVKELERHGYSVGDKRAVQLTYEDYEKYDLFIGMDSSNIRDMHRILKGDPDGKIHRLMDYTSRGGDVADPWYSRDFTAAYLDIYDGCAGLLDSF
;
A
#
# COMPACT_ATOMS: atom_id res chain seq x y z
N MET A 1 7.55 -14.66 10.23
CA MET A 1 7.00 -14.07 9.01
C MET A 1 6.13 -12.88 9.41
N THR A 2 6.54 -11.68 9.04
CA THR A 2 5.81 -10.44 9.27
C THR A 2 4.81 -10.23 8.13
N LYS A 3 3.54 -10.01 8.47
CA LYS A 3 2.47 -9.86 7.50
C LYS A 3 2.05 -8.40 7.40
N ILE A 4 2.27 -7.79 6.24
CA ILE A 4 2.05 -6.36 6.00
C ILE A 4 0.91 -6.16 4.99
N MET A 5 -0.05 -5.32 5.35
CA MET A 5 -1.14 -4.88 4.48
C MET A 5 -0.97 -3.40 4.13
N PHE A 6 -0.68 -3.09 2.87
CA PHE A 6 -0.70 -1.72 2.36
C PHE A 6 -2.13 -1.30 2.00
N VAL A 7 -2.56 -0.12 2.44
CA VAL A 7 -3.96 0.31 2.31
C VAL A 7 -4.06 1.70 1.71
N CYS A 8 -4.88 1.85 0.67
CA CYS A 8 -5.27 3.15 0.14
C CYS A 8 -6.77 3.16 -0.17
N TYR A 9 -7.27 4.25 -0.73
CA TYR A 9 -8.71 4.40 -0.95
C TYR A 9 -9.29 3.34 -1.92
N GLY A 10 -8.81 3.29 -3.16
CA GLY A 10 -9.36 2.40 -4.20
C GLY A 10 -8.52 1.17 -4.57
N ASN A 11 -7.33 0.99 -4.00
CA ASN A 11 -6.41 -0.13 -4.32
C ASN A 11 -6.10 -0.31 -5.81
N ILE A 12 -6.00 0.79 -6.57
CA ILE A 12 -5.59 0.77 -7.99
C ILE A 12 -4.33 1.61 -8.29
N CYS A 13 -3.87 2.44 -7.35
CA CYS A 13 -2.69 3.29 -7.53
C CYS A 13 -1.65 3.05 -6.43
N ARG A 14 -1.82 3.70 -5.27
CA ARG A 14 -0.79 3.83 -4.23
C ARG A 14 -0.47 2.52 -3.50
N SER A 15 -1.47 1.88 -2.88
CA SER A 15 -1.20 0.65 -2.11
C SER A 15 -0.74 -0.57 -2.93
N PRO A 16 -1.24 -0.82 -4.16
CA PRO A 16 -0.64 -1.84 -5.02
C PRO A 16 0.81 -1.54 -5.41
N SER A 17 1.13 -0.25 -5.63
CA SER A 17 2.50 0.16 -5.94
C SER A 17 3.44 -0.12 -4.77
N ALA A 18 3.00 0.19 -3.54
CA ALA A 18 3.76 -0.13 -2.33
C ALA A 18 3.98 -1.65 -2.18
N GLU A 19 2.94 -2.47 -2.42
CA GLU A 19 3.07 -3.93 -2.44
C GLU A 19 4.13 -4.41 -3.43
N ILE A 20 4.12 -3.90 -4.66
CA ILE A 20 5.06 -4.29 -5.73
C ILE A 20 6.49 -3.86 -5.38
N ILE A 21 6.66 -2.60 -4.98
CA ILE A 21 7.97 -2.01 -4.65
C ILE A 21 8.57 -2.73 -3.43
N PHE A 22 7.81 -2.92 -2.37
CA PHE A 22 8.29 -3.58 -1.16
C PHE A 22 8.64 -5.04 -1.40
N ARG A 23 7.84 -5.79 -2.19
CA ARG A 23 8.16 -7.17 -2.60
C ARG A 23 9.48 -7.26 -3.36
N ASP A 24 9.73 -6.32 -4.27
CA ASP A 24 11.00 -6.27 -5.00
C ASP A 24 12.17 -5.95 -4.07
N MET A 25 12.01 -5.03 -3.13
CA MET A 25 13.05 -4.69 -2.15
C MET A 25 13.43 -5.88 -1.27
N VAL A 26 12.45 -6.61 -0.69
CA VAL A 26 12.75 -7.78 0.14
C VAL A 26 13.39 -8.90 -0.67
N LYS A 27 12.97 -9.09 -1.93
CA LYS A 27 13.59 -10.06 -2.85
C LYS A 27 15.04 -9.71 -3.17
N LYS A 28 15.34 -8.42 -3.41
CA LYS A 28 16.71 -7.93 -3.65
C LYS A 28 17.61 -8.13 -2.43
N ARG A 29 17.05 -8.14 -1.22
CA ARG A 29 17.77 -8.47 0.03
C ARG A 29 17.76 -9.97 0.38
N SER A 30 17.11 -10.82 -0.42
CA SER A 30 16.96 -12.27 -0.19
C SER A 30 16.31 -12.63 1.16
N ILE A 31 15.36 -11.80 1.60
CA ILE A 31 14.59 -11.96 2.84
C ILE A 31 13.09 -12.07 2.59
N GLU A 32 12.66 -12.34 1.35
CA GLU A 32 11.25 -12.45 1.00
C GLU A 32 10.51 -13.55 1.79
N GLY A 33 11.23 -14.57 2.27
CA GLY A 33 10.68 -15.64 3.11
C GLY A 33 10.23 -15.16 4.50
N ASP A 34 10.67 -13.97 4.92
CA ASP A 34 10.31 -13.39 6.21
C ASP A 34 9.04 -12.55 6.14
N PHE A 35 8.48 -12.31 4.95
CA PHE A 35 7.36 -11.39 4.76
C PHE A 35 6.18 -12.00 4.00
N VAL A 36 4.97 -11.65 4.43
CA VAL A 36 3.75 -11.79 3.61
C VAL A 36 3.25 -10.39 3.32
N ILE A 37 3.20 -10.02 2.05
CA ILE A 37 2.91 -8.63 1.64
C ILE A 37 1.63 -8.64 0.83
N ALA A 38 0.67 -7.79 1.16
CA ALA A 38 -0.59 -7.62 0.45
C ALA A 38 -1.00 -6.15 0.39
N SER A 39 -2.01 -5.85 -0.43
CA SER A 39 -2.65 -4.53 -0.44
C SER A 39 -4.16 -4.60 -0.64
N SER A 40 -4.85 -3.60 -0.08
CA SER A 40 -6.31 -3.48 -0.11
C SER A 40 -6.80 -2.03 -0.18
N ALA A 41 -8.12 -1.90 -0.37
CA ALA A 41 -8.91 -0.68 -0.51
C ALA A 41 -9.73 -0.42 0.76
N THR A 42 -9.86 0.84 1.17
CA THR A 42 -10.86 1.22 2.18
C THR A 42 -12.26 1.40 1.59
N SER A 43 -12.36 1.60 0.27
CA SER A 43 -13.62 1.74 -0.46
C SER A 43 -13.91 0.57 -1.38
N THR A 44 -15.14 0.51 -1.88
CA THR A 44 -15.57 -0.42 -2.94
C THR A 44 -15.71 0.28 -4.29
N GLU A 45 -15.27 1.52 -4.46
CA GLU A 45 -15.52 2.28 -5.71
C GLU A 45 -14.89 1.60 -6.93
N GLU A 46 -13.74 0.95 -6.73
CA GLU A 46 -13.01 0.20 -7.75
C GLU A 46 -13.34 -1.30 -7.72
N ILE A 47 -14.41 -1.70 -7.03
CA ILE A 47 -14.81 -3.09 -6.83
C ILE A 47 -16.30 -3.22 -7.12
N TRP A 48 -16.64 -3.79 -8.27
CA TRP A 48 -18.02 -3.93 -8.71
C TRP A 48 -18.42 -5.40 -8.81
N ASN A 49 -19.54 -5.76 -8.17
CA ASN A 49 -20.03 -7.14 -8.11
C ASN A 49 -18.96 -8.15 -7.61
N GLY A 50 -18.12 -7.74 -6.67
CA GLY A 50 -17.03 -8.56 -6.13
C GLY A 50 -15.79 -8.67 -7.04
N VAL A 51 -15.77 -7.98 -8.17
CA VAL A 51 -14.64 -7.95 -9.10
C VAL A 51 -13.92 -6.61 -9.02
N GLY A 52 -12.64 -6.65 -8.65
CA GLY A 52 -11.79 -5.47 -8.61
C GLY A 52 -11.27 -5.03 -9.97
N ASN A 53 -11.20 -3.72 -10.17
CA ASN A 53 -10.51 -3.10 -11.30
C ASN A 53 -9.00 -3.38 -11.24
N PRO A 54 -8.34 -3.45 -12.41
CA PRO A 54 -6.88 -3.53 -12.46
C PRO A 54 -6.25 -2.22 -11.99
N MET A 55 -4.94 -2.25 -11.75
CA MET A 55 -4.18 -1.03 -11.45
C MET A 55 -4.36 0.04 -12.53
N TYR A 56 -4.39 1.30 -12.08
CA TYR A 56 -4.66 2.46 -12.92
C TYR A 56 -3.55 2.63 -13.97
N PRO A 57 -3.86 2.68 -15.28
CA PRO A 57 -2.84 2.59 -16.32
C PRO A 57 -1.71 3.63 -16.25
N PRO A 58 -1.95 4.91 -15.90
CA PRO A 58 -0.86 5.86 -15.67
C PRO A 58 0.11 5.47 -14.54
N MET A 59 -0.38 4.88 -13.45
CA MET A 59 0.49 4.39 -12.38
C MET A 59 1.27 3.14 -12.84
N VAL A 60 0.63 2.26 -13.61
CA VAL A 60 1.30 1.10 -14.23
C VAL A 60 2.47 1.55 -15.09
N LYS A 61 2.26 2.54 -15.97
CA LYS A 61 3.34 3.09 -16.81
C LYS A 61 4.48 3.65 -15.98
N GLU A 62 4.19 4.34 -14.87
CA GLU A 62 5.25 4.86 -14.01
C GLU A 62 6.05 3.72 -13.36
N LEU A 63 5.38 2.68 -12.84
CA LEU A 63 6.06 1.50 -12.30
C LEU A 63 6.92 0.77 -13.36
N GLU A 64 6.42 0.62 -14.58
CA GLU A 64 7.16 0.01 -15.69
C GLU A 64 8.43 0.82 -16.05
N ARG A 65 8.37 2.15 -15.97
CA ARG A 65 9.56 3.02 -16.17
C ARG A 65 10.66 2.77 -15.16
N HIS A 66 10.31 2.31 -13.96
CA HIS A 66 11.25 1.91 -12.90
C HIS A 66 11.57 0.41 -12.91
N GLY A 67 11.14 -0.32 -13.94
CA GLY A 67 11.49 -1.73 -14.15
C GLY A 67 10.59 -2.73 -13.42
N TYR A 68 9.45 -2.32 -12.88
CA TYR A 68 8.50 -3.21 -12.22
C TYR A 68 7.52 -3.84 -13.21
N SER A 69 7.16 -5.11 -12.98
CA SER A 69 6.06 -5.79 -13.67
C SER A 69 4.84 -5.83 -12.77
N VAL A 70 3.69 -5.38 -13.27
CA VAL A 70 2.48 -5.14 -12.46
C VAL A 70 1.53 -6.34 -12.40
N GLY A 71 1.67 -7.32 -13.30
CA GLY A 71 0.83 -8.53 -13.30
C GLY A 71 -0.69 -8.23 -13.39
N ASP A 72 -1.53 -9.17 -12.94
CA ASP A 72 -3.00 -9.01 -12.87
C ASP A 72 -3.45 -8.55 -11.48
N LYS A 73 -2.71 -7.62 -10.86
CA LYS A 73 -3.11 -7.08 -9.55
C LYS A 73 -4.42 -6.31 -9.68
N ARG A 74 -5.41 -6.72 -8.88
CA ARG A 74 -6.75 -6.14 -8.81
C ARG A 74 -7.06 -5.57 -7.44
N ALA A 75 -7.96 -4.59 -7.44
CA ALA A 75 -8.50 -4.00 -6.22
C ALA A 75 -9.21 -5.05 -5.35
N VAL A 76 -8.90 -5.07 -4.05
CA VAL A 76 -9.55 -5.92 -3.05
C VAL A 76 -9.89 -5.06 -1.84
N GLN A 77 -11.06 -5.26 -1.25
CA GLN A 77 -11.49 -4.46 -0.09
C GLN A 77 -10.88 -5.01 1.20
N LEU A 78 -10.43 -4.10 2.06
CA LEU A 78 -10.04 -4.41 3.43
C LEU A 78 -11.26 -4.85 4.23
N THR A 79 -11.15 -5.95 4.99
CA THR A 79 -12.22 -6.40 5.88
C THR A 79 -11.80 -6.36 7.34
N TYR A 80 -12.78 -6.35 8.23
CA TYR A 80 -12.54 -6.38 9.68
C TYR A 80 -11.70 -7.61 10.09
N GLU A 81 -11.97 -8.76 9.46
CA GLU A 81 -11.27 -10.02 9.73
C GLU A 81 -9.78 -9.97 9.35
N ASP A 82 -9.35 -9.01 8.53
CA ASP A 82 -7.94 -8.87 8.20
C ASP A 82 -7.12 -8.39 9.40
N TYR A 83 -7.71 -7.67 10.37
CA TYR A 83 -7.02 -7.17 11.56
C TYR A 83 -6.27 -8.27 12.33
N GLU A 84 -6.89 -9.45 12.43
CA GLU A 84 -6.32 -10.63 13.08
C GLU A 84 -5.29 -11.38 12.22
N LYS A 85 -5.30 -11.13 10.90
CA LYS A 85 -4.44 -11.86 9.95
C LYS A 85 -3.10 -11.19 9.71
N TYR A 86 -3.02 -9.88 9.87
CA TYR A 86 -1.84 -9.08 9.54
C TYR A 86 -1.22 -8.44 10.78
N ASP A 87 0.10 -8.31 10.77
CA ASP A 87 0.88 -7.75 11.87
C ASP A 87 1.01 -6.23 11.75
N LEU A 88 0.86 -5.69 10.53
CA LEU A 88 1.05 -4.27 10.24
C LEU A 88 0.13 -3.80 9.10
N PHE A 89 -0.51 -2.65 9.29
CA PHE A 89 -1.35 -1.96 8.32
C PHE A 89 -0.75 -0.61 7.97
N ILE A 90 -0.42 -0.41 6.70
CA ILE A 90 0.29 0.78 6.23
C ILE A 90 -0.59 1.60 5.31
N GLY A 91 -1.09 2.73 5.82
CA GLY A 91 -1.89 3.70 5.08
C GLY A 91 -1.06 4.66 4.25
N MET A 92 -1.58 5.12 3.11
CA MET A 92 -0.89 6.08 2.24
C MET A 92 -1.12 7.53 2.67
N ASP A 93 -2.27 7.83 3.26
CA ASP A 93 -2.62 9.18 3.73
C ASP A 93 -3.45 9.14 5.02
N SER A 94 -3.66 10.31 5.63
CA SER A 94 -4.41 10.46 6.88
C SER A 94 -5.89 10.04 6.76
N SER A 95 -6.47 10.11 5.56
CA SER A 95 -7.83 9.61 5.32
C SER A 95 -7.88 8.08 5.33
N ASN A 96 -6.86 7.41 4.81
CA ASN A 96 -6.75 5.96 4.88
C ASN A 96 -6.63 5.49 6.32
N ILE A 97 -5.85 6.18 7.16
CA ILE A 97 -5.74 5.87 8.60
C ILE A 97 -7.11 5.95 9.27
N ARG A 98 -7.84 7.06 9.08
CA ARG A 98 -9.19 7.23 9.62
C ARG A 98 -10.15 6.13 9.14
N ASP A 99 -10.11 5.79 7.87
CA ASP A 99 -10.99 4.77 7.29
C ASP A 99 -10.64 3.37 7.80
N MET A 100 -9.35 3.04 7.96
CA MET A 100 -8.90 1.79 8.55
C MET A 100 -9.39 1.66 9.99
N HIS A 101 -9.26 2.69 10.83
CA HIS A 101 -9.81 2.64 12.19
C HIS A 101 -11.31 2.36 12.21
N ARG A 102 -12.07 2.89 11.23
CA ARG A 102 -13.50 2.61 11.11
C ARG A 102 -13.78 1.15 10.69
N ILE A 103 -13.06 0.64 9.69
CA ILE A 103 -13.26 -0.71 9.14
C ILE A 103 -12.80 -1.78 10.14
N LEU A 104 -11.63 -1.59 10.74
CA LEU A 104 -10.98 -2.52 11.66
C LEU A 104 -11.47 -2.37 13.11
N LYS A 105 -12.40 -1.42 13.36
CA LYS A 105 -12.99 -1.14 14.67
C LYS A 105 -11.96 -0.73 15.74
N GLY A 106 -10.97 0.04 15.33
CA GLY A 106 -9.90 0.54 16.19
C GLY A 106 -8.53 -0.05 15.84
N ASP A 107 -7.58 0.19 16.72
CA ASP A 107 -6.21 -0.34 16.64
C ASP A 107 -5.68 -0.63 18.05
N PRO A 108 -6.23 -1.64 18.75
CA PRO A 108 -5.80 -1.96 20.12
C PRO A 108 -4.33 -2.37 20.23
N ASP A 109 -3.72 -2.87 19.14
CA ASP A 109 -2.36 -3.41 19.13
C ASP A 109 -1.33 -2.42 18.57
N GLY A 110 -1.76 -1.23 18.10
CA GLY A 110 -0.87 -0.22 17.52
C GLY A 110 -0.26 -0.64 16.18
N LYS A 111 -1.02 -1.37 15.34
CA LYS A 111 -0.60 -1.92 14.04
C LYS A 111 -0.88 -0.98 12.86
N ILE A 112 -1.60 0.13 13.04
CA ILE A 112 -1.95 1.06 11.95
C ILE A 112 -0.99 2.26 11.89
N HIS A 113 -0.25 2.39 10.80
CA HIS A 113 0.79 3.42 10.60
C HIS A 113 0.66 4.05 9.22
N ARG A 114 1.17 5.27 8.99
CA ARG A 114 1.34 5.78 7.61
C ARG A 114 2.68 5.36 7.06
N LEU A 115 2.72 5.15 5.75
CA LEU A 115 3.94 4.78 5.04
C LEU A 115 5.06 5.81 5.24
N MET A 116 4.73 7.10 5.15
CA MET A 116 5.73 8.17 5.28
C MET A 116 6.19 8.41 6.71
N ASP A 117 5.53 7.85 7.74
CA ASP A 117 5.99 7.95 9.14
C ASP A 117 7.35 7.25 9.33
N TYR A 118 7.73 6.35 8.41
CA TYR A 118 9.04 5.70 8.36
C TYR A 118 10.13 6.52 7.65
N THR A 119 9.82 7.76 7.26
CA THR A 119 10.76 8.65 6.56
C THR A 119 10.97 9.95 7.34
N SER A 120 12.05 10.67 7.04
CA SER A 120 12.25 12.01 7.60
C SER A 120 11.25 13.05 7.08
N ARG A 121 10.59 12.78 5.95
CA ARG A 121 9.59 13.69 5.36
C ARG A 121 8.29 13.69 6.15
N GLY A 122 7.87 12.51 6.62
CA GLY A 122 6.58 12.32 7.29
C GLY A 122 5.38 12.67 6.42
N GLY A 123 4.20 12.66 7.02
CA GLY A 123 2.96 13.14 6.40
C GLY A 123 2.29 12.12 5.48
N ASP A 124 1.68 12.60 4.40
CA ASP A 124 0.90 11.78 3.48
C ASP A 124 1.68 11.57 2.18
N VAL A 125 1.52 10.40 1.55
CA VAL A 125 1.97 10.12 0.18
C VAL A 125 1.21 11.02 -0.78
N ALA A 126 1.89 11.67 -1.71
CA ALA A 126 1.28 12.48 -2.75
C ALA A 126 0.18 11.68 -3.49
N ASP A 127 -1.04 12.20 -3.56
CA ASP A 127 -2.14 11.51 -4.26
C ASP A 127 -2.10 11.84 -5.77
N PRO A 128 -1.70 10.89 -6.63
CA PRO A 128 -1.56 11.15 -8.06
C PRO A 128 -2.91 11.24 -8.77
N TRP A 129 -4.01 10.83 -8.12
CA TRP A 129 -5.34 10.88 -8.72
C TRP A 129 -5.77 12.32 -9.03
N TYR A 130 -5.51 13.23 -8.08
CA TYR A 130 -5.84 14.65 -8.21
C TYR A 130 -4.69 15.47 -8.81
N SER A 131 -3.44 15.21 -8.41
CA SER A 131 -2.29 16.00 -8.89
C SER A 131 -1.86 15.63 -10.31
N ARG A 132 -2.17 14.40 -10.76
CA ARG A 132 -1.63 13.78 -11.99
C ARG A 132 -0.10 13.60 -11.97
N ASP A 133 0.53 13.78 -10.81
CA ASP A 133 1.97 13.57 -10.61
C ASP A 133 2.23 12.18 -10.04
N PHE A 134 2.36 11.21 -10.94
CA PHE A 134 2.65 9.82 -10.59
C PHE A 134 4.10 9.61 -10.14
N THR A 135 5.02 10.48 -10.58
CA THR A 135 6.42 10.41 -10.19
C THR A 135 6.59 10.82 -8.73
N ALA A 136 5.93 11.90 -8.27
CA ALA A 136 5.95 12.28 -6.86
C ALA A 136 5.38 11.17 -5.96
N ALA A 137 4.25 10.57 -6.37
CA ALA A 137 3.66 9.45 -5.65
C ALA A 137 4.60 8.24 -5.61
N TYR A 138 5.26 7.92 -6.72
CA TYR A 138 6.27 6.85 -6.78
C TYR A 138 7.43 7.10 -5.81
N LEU A 139 8.01 8.31 -5.82
CA LEU A 139 9.15 8.65 -4.96
C LEU A 139 8.79 8.53 -3.48
N ASP A 140 7.63 9.07 -3.08
CA ASP A 140 7.13 8.93 -1.72
C ASP A 140 6.96 7.46 -1.32
N ILE A 141 6.33 6.67 -2.18
CA ILE A 141 6.12 5.24 -1.91
C ILE A 141 7.45 4.51 -1.81
N TYR A 142 8.41 4.81 -2.69
CA TYR A 142 9.72 4.21 -2.69
C TYR A 142 10.47 4.52 -1.39
N ASP A 143 10.57 5.81 -1.02
CA ASP A 143 11.27 6.25 0.19
C ASP A 143 10.61 5.67 1.45
N GLY A 144 9.27 5.67 1.47
CA GLY A 144 8.50 5.07 2.56
C GLY A 144 8.68 3.55 2.66
N CYS A 145 8.70 2.83 1.55
CA CYS A 145 8.97 1.38 1.54
C CYS A 145 10.41 1.08 1.99
N ALA A 146 11.38 1.90 1.58
CA ALA A 146 12.77 1.75 2.01
C ALA A 146 12.91 1.99 3.52
N GLY A 147 12.35 3.09 4.04
CA GLY A 147 12.34 3.40 5.47
C GLY A 147 11.62 2.35 6.31
N LEU A 148 10.47 1.85 5.82
CA LEU A 148 9.75 0.75 6.46
C LEU A 148 10.62 -0.52 6.50
N LEU A 149 11.31 -0.85 5.41
CA LEU A 149 12.16 -2.03 5.37
C LEU A 149 13.34 -1.95 6.35
N ASP A 150 13.91 -0.76 6.52
CA ASP A 150 15.02 -0.52 7.46
C ASP A 150 14.57 -0.50 8.93
N SER A 151 13.25 -0.51 9.20
CA SER A 151 12.70 -0.65 10.55
C SER A 151 12.60 -2.10 11.05
N PHE A 152 12.88 -3.08 10.17
CA PHE A 152 12.95 -4.51 10.47
C PHE A 152 14.40 -4.96 10.67
#